data_AF-A0A0F9C976-F1
#
_entry.id   AF-A0A0F9C976-F1
#
_cell.length_a   1.000
_cell.length_b   1.000
_cell.length_c   1.000
_cell.angle_alpha   90.00
_cell.angle_beta   90.00
_cell.angle_gamma   90.00
#
_symmetry.space_group_name_H-M   'P 1'
#
loop_
_entity.id
_entity.type
_entity.pdbx_description
1 polymer ?
#
loop_
_entity_poly.entity_id
_entity_poly.type
_entity_poly.pdbx_seq_one_letter_code
_entity_poly.pdbx_strand_id
1 'polypeptide(L)' 'MDKKIYKGEFESDYLKIKVKINSKEAFGKIEEIFDEVTARYRNEENEM' A
#
# COMPACT_ATOMS: atom_id res chain seq x y z
N MET A 1 27.57 -4.47 4.55
CA MET A 1 26.25 -5.08 4.29
C MET A 1 25.47 -4.13 3.41
N ASP A 2 25.20 -4.53 2.18
CA ASP A 2 24.36 -3.77 1.25
C ASP A 2 22.93 -3.73 1.84
N LYS A 3 22.48 -2.57 2.32
CA LYS A 3 21.11 -2.42 2.83
C LYS A 3 20.18 -2.37 1.63
N LYS A 4 19.51 -3.49 1.33
CA LYS A 4 18.48 -3.53 0.28
C LYS A 4 17.36 -2.56 0.63
N ILE A 5 17.12 -1.58 -0.25
CA ILE A 5 16.03 -0.62 -0.12
C ILE A 5 14.87 -1.09 -1.00
N TYR A 6 13.73 -1.33 -0.38
CA TYR A 6 12.45 -1.61 -1.04
C TYR A 6 11.76 -0.29 -1.38
N LYS A 7 11.24 -0.18 -2.59
CA LYS A 7 10.53 1.00 -3.10
C LYS A 7 9.24 0.54 -3.74
N GLY A 8 8.15 1.24 -3.45
CA GLY A 8 6.82 0.96 -4.01
C GLY A 8 6.04 2.24 -4.22
N GLU A 9 5.22 2.26 -5.26
CA GLU A 9 4.24 3.31 -5.53
C GLU A 9 2.86 2.64 -5.53
N PHE A 10 1.96 3.16 -4.71
CA PHE A 10 0.60 2.68 -4.56
C PHE A 10 -0.35 3.81 -4.96
N GLU A 11 -1.30 3.51 -5.83
CA GLU A 11 -2.25 4.47 -6.38
C GLU A 11 -3.65 3.86 -6.38
N SER A 12 -4.60 4.61 -5.83
CA SER A 12 -6.04 4.38 -5.90
C SER A 12 -6.73 5.69 -6.24
N ASP A 13 -8.05 5.63 -6.48
CA ASP A 13 -8.86 6.82 -6.75
C ASP A 13 -8.86 7.84 -5.59
N TYR A 14 -8.50 7.38 -4.38
CA TYR A 14 -8.58 8.16 -3.14
C TYR A 14 -7.21 8.53 -2.55
N LEU A 15 -6.17 7.76 -2.86
CA LEU A 15 -4.85 7.96 -2.25
C LEU A 15 -3.72 7.50 -3.17
N LYS A 16 -2.66 8.31 -3.22
CA LYS A 16 -1.39 7.96 -3.84
C LYS A 16 -0.25 8.07 -2.83
N ILE A 17 0.48 6.98 -2.59
CA ILE A 17 1.65 6.97 -1.69
C ILE A 17 2.89 6.39 -2.37
N LYS A 18 4.04 6.95 -2.03
CA LYS A 18 5.38 6.46 -2.42
C LYS A 18 6.14 6.06 -1.18
N VAL A 19 6.63 4.82 -1.15
CA VAL A 19 7.26 4.22 0.03
C VAL A 19 8.69 3.85 -0.30
N LYS A 20 9.60 4.12 0.64
CA LYS A 20 11.01 3.70 0.58
C LYS A 20 11.43 3.19 1.95
N ILE A 21 11.63 1.88 2.09
CA ILE A 21 11.90 1.24 3.39
C ILE A 21 12.97 0.16 3.26
N ASN A 22 13.72 -0.08 4.33
CA ASN A 22 14.80 -1.07 4.38
C ASN A 22 14.38 -2.41 5.03
N SER A 23 13.09 -2.56 5.37
CA SER A 23 12.50 -3.76 5.94
C SER A 23 11.51 -4.37 4.97
N LYS A 24 11.76 -5.63 4.58
CA LYS A 24 10.87 -6.40 3.70
C LYS A 24 9.51 -6.64 4.34
N GLU A 25 9.50 -6.94 5.64
CA GLU A 25 8.27 -7.19 6.40
C GLU A 25 7.40 -5.94 6.43
N ALA A 26 8.00 -4.78 6.72
CA ALA A 26 7.26 -3.53 6.74
C ALA A 26 6.77 -3.12 5.35
N PHE A 27 7.52 -3.44 4.28
CA PHE A 27 7.05 -3.23 2.91
C PHE A 27 5.80 -4.07 2.61
N GLY A 28 5.82 -5.37 2.93
CA GLY A 28 4.66 -6.26 2.71
C GLY A 28 3.42 -5.83 3.51
N LYS A 29 3.59 -5.39 4.76
CA LYS A 29 2.48 -4.85 5.56
C LYS A 29 1.84 -3.61 4.93
N ILE A 30 2.63 -2.77 4.26
CA ILE A 30 2.09 -1.59 3.57
C ILE A 30 1.30 -2.01 2.33
N GLU A 31 1.75 -3.02 1.59
CA GLU A 31 0.98 -3.62 0.48
C GLU A 31 -0.38 -4.14 0.99
N GLU A 32 -0.39 -4.95 2.06
CA GLU A 32 -1.63 -5.52 2.62
C GLU A 32 -2.60 -4.44 3.12
N ILE A 33 -2.11 -3.41 3.82
CA ILE A 33 -2.95 -2.31 4.30
C ILE A 33 -3.54 -1.52 3.12
N PHE A 34 -2.75 -1.28 2.08
CA PHE A 34 -3.22 -0.52 0.93
C PHE A 34 -4.33 -1.27 0.18
N ASP A 35 -4.19 -2.58 0.01
CA ASP A 35 -5.20 -3.43 -0.59
C ASP A 35 -6.49 -3.47 0.26
N GLU A 36 -6.37 -3.60 1.58
CA GLU A 36 -7.53 -3.59 2.49
C GLU A 36 -8.30 -2.26 2.41
N VAL A 37 -7.59 -1.13 2.45
CA VAL A 37 -8.22 0.20 2.36
C VAL A 37 -8.92 0.35 1.01
N THR A 38 -8.25 0.01 -0.09
CA THR A 38 -8.83 0.13 -1.44
C THR A 38 -10.07 -0.77 -1.61
N ALA A 39 -10.05 -1.97 -1.04
CA ALA A 39 -11.18 -2.89 -1.08
C ALA A 39 -12.39 -2.37 -0.27
N ARG A 40 -12.17 -1.78 0.91
CA ARG A 40 -13.23 -1.19 1.73
C ARG A 40 -13.96 -0.06 1.00
N TYR A 41 -13.22 0.89 0.42
CA TYR A 41 -13.83 2.01 -0.31
C TYR A 41 -14.65 1.55 -1.51
N ARG A 42 -14.18 0.52 -2.24
CA ARG A 42 -14.92 -0.05 -3.39
C ARG A 42 -16.25 -0.72 -2.97
N ASN A 43 -16.31 -1.28 -1.77
CA ASN A 43 -17.57 -1.86 -1.25
C ASN A 43 -18.54 -0.77 -0.78
N GLU A 44 -18.04 0.28 -0.11
CA GLU A 44 -18.90 1.41 0.32
C GLU A 44 -19.56 2.13 -0.88
N GLU A 45 -18.88 2.23 -2.03
CA GLU A 45 -19.47 2.79 -3.25
C GLU A 45 -20.54 1.89 -3.92
N ASN A 46 -20.51 0.57 -3.69
CA ASN A 46 -21.48 -0.36 -4.29
C ASN A 46 -22.76 -0.54 -3.44
N GLU A 47 -22.76 -0.10 -2.18
CA GLU A 47 -23.93 -0.13 -1.30
C GLU A 47 -24.70 1.20 -1.25
N MET A 48 -24.24 2.24 -1.96
CA MET A 48 -24.94 3.54 -2.15
C MET A 48 -25.67 3.62 -3.49
#